data_AF-A0A3D4HHM2-F1
#
_entry.id   AF-A0A3D4HHM2-F1
#
_cell.length_a   1.000
_cell.length_b   1.000
_cell.length_c   1.000
_cell.angle_alpha   90.00
_cell.angle_beta   90.00
_cell.angle_gamma   90.00
#
_symmetry.space_group_name_H-M   'P 1'
#
loop_
_entity.id
_entity.type
_entity.pdbx_description
1 polymer ?
#
loop_
_entity_poly.entity_id
_entity_poly.type
_entity_poly.pdbx_seq_one_letter_code
_entity_poly.pdbx_strand_id
1 'polypeptide(L)'
;MFWLPIILTVIVFFGGGTPIWVQGFVFFGLGICLLLRPPERALGRSLDWALAGMLLVSLLALMPASMLPYGAWRNEAIDVYGLDLGWMLASEPQKVLEQFVFMLGVFAWFYFLMSFPLTHSSRIKVLNAYLACMLVLALGMLIGNALHCKYFFAPSSTVF
;
A
#
# COMPACT_ATOMS: atom_id res chain seq x y z
N MET A 1 -1.27 12.10 -22.19
CA MET A 1 -2.07 11.56 -21.06
C MET A 1 -1.51 10.26 -20.44
N PHE A 2 -0.33 9.75 -20.85
CA PHE A 2 0.27 8.53 -20.27
C PHE A 2 1.15 8.77 -19.04
N TRP A 3 1.63 10.00 -18.84
CA TRP A 3 2.56 10.34 -17.76
C TRP A 3 1.89 10.52 -16.40
N LEU A 4 0.65 10.99 -16.39
CA LEU A 4 -0.14 11.26 -15.18
C LEU A 4 -0.26 10.01 -14.27
N PRO A 5 -0.53 8.81 -14.80
CA PRO A 5 -0.53 7.62 -13.95
C PRO A 5 0.86 7.16 -13.49
N ILE A 6 1.92 7.44 -14.25
CA ILE A 6 3.29 7.13 -13.80
C ILE A 6 3.67 8.03 -12.62
N ILE A 7 3.35 9.33 -12.72
CA ILE A 7 3.60 10.33 -11.68
C ILE A 7 2.84 9.97 -10.40
N LEU A 8 1.54 9.66 -10.50
CA LEU A 8 0.75 9.24 -9.35
C LEU A 8 1.31 7.96 -8.71
N THR A 9 1.79 7.00 -9.51
CA THR A 9 2.42 5.79 -8.98
C THR A 9 3.68 6.12 -8.17
N VAL A 10 4.55 6.99 -8.71
CA VAL A 10 5.76 7.44 -7.99
C VAL A 10 5.38 8.11 -6.67
N ILE A 11 4.35 8.96 -6.65
CA ILE A 11 3.90 9.63 -5.41
C ILE A 11 3.34 8.62 -4.39
N VAL A 12 2.60 7.58 -4.82
CA VAL A 12 2.16 6.48 -3.93
C VAL A 12 3.37 5.79 -3.29
N PHE A 13 4.45 5.53 -4.05
CA PHE A 13 5.67 4.89 -3.53
C PHE A 13 6.44 5.76 -2.54
N PHE A 14 6.40 7.09 -2.68
CA PHE A 14 6.93 8.02 -1.67
C PHE A 14 6.01 8.14 -0.43
N GLY A 15 4.84 7.51 -0.45
CA GLY A 15 3.79 7.65 0.57
C GLY A 15 4.17 7.22 1.98
N GLY A 16 5.20 6.37 2.16
CA GLY A 16 5.57 5.80 3.47
C GLY A 16 6.00 6.81 4.54
N GLY A 17 6.40 8.03 4.14
CA GLY A 17 6.80 9.12 5.05
C GLY A 17 6.08 10.44 4.81
N THR A 18 5.07 10.47 3.93
CA THR A 18 4.33 11.70 3.61
C THR A 18 3.15 11.90 4.56
N PRO A 19 2.80 13.14 4.91
CA PRO A 19 1.63 13.42 5.74
C PRO A 19 0.34 12.94 5.04
N ILE A 20 -0.63 12.47 5.83
CA ILE A 20 -1.90 11.84 5.41
C ILE A 20 -2.64 12.61 4.29
N TRP A 21 -2.58 13.94 4.29
CA TRP A 21 -3.24 14.77 3.28
C TRP A 21 -2.65 14.58 1.87
N VAL A 22 -1.33 14.33 1.76
CA VAL A 22 -0.66 14.05 0.47
C VAL A 22 -1.16 12.73 -0.10
N GLN A 23 -1.28 11.70 0.73
CA GLN A 23 -1.84 10.41 0.33
C GLN A 23 -3.30 10.59 -0.13
N GLY A 24 -4.09 11.41 0.57
CA GLY A 24 -5.45 11.76 0.16
C GLY A 24 -5.53 12.38 -1.25
N PHE A 25 -4.63 13.31 -1.59
CA PHE A 25 -4.58 13.89 -2.95
C PHE A 25 -4.26 12.86 -4.03
N VAL A 26 -3.38 11.91 -3.72
CA VAL A 26 -3.05 10.83 -4.65
C VAL A 26 -4.28 9.98 -4.92
N PHE A 27 -5.01 9.59 -3.87
CA PHE A 27 -6.27 8.85 -3.98
C PHE A 27 -7.35 9.61 -4.73
N PHE A 28 -7.44 10.92 -4.51
CA PHE A 28 -8.36 11.79 -5.23
C PHE A 28 -8.04 11.83 -6.73
N GLY A 29 -6.76 12.02 -7.09
CA GLY A 29 -6.31 11.96 -8.49
C GLY A 29 -6.55 10.60 -9.13
N LEU A 30 -6.39 9.53 -8.36
CA LEU A 30 -6.70 8.15 -8.73
C LEU A 30 -8.19 7.97 -9.05
N GLY A 31 -9.06 8.48 -8.18
CA GLY A 31 -10.51 8.48 -8.38
C GLY A 31 -10.91 9.25 -9.63
N ILE A 32 -10.32 10.42 -9.87
CA ILE A 32 -10.55 11.19 -11.11
C ILE A 32 -10.11 10.38 -12.34
N CYS A 33 -8.94 9.73 -12.30
CA CYS A 33 -8.47 8.89 -13.41
C CYS A 33 -9.47 7.76 -13.72
N LEU A 34 -9.99 7.09 -12.70
CA LEU A 34 -10.98 6.02 -12.83
C LEU A 34 -12.32 6.53 -13.38
N LEU A 35 -12.77 7.70 -12.95
CA LEU A 35 -14.01 8.32 -13.45
C LEU A 35 -13.89 8.74 -14.92
N LEU A 36 -12.76 9.33 -15.31
CA LEU A 36 -12.51 9.76 -16.68
C LEU A 36 -12.34 8.58 -17.63
N ARG A 37 -11.81 7.46 -17.14
CA ARG A 37 -11.57 6.28 -17.96
C ARG A 37 -11.74 4.99 -17.14
N PRO A 38 -12.96 4.44 -17.08
CA PRO A 38 -13.19 3.20 -16.37
C PRO A 38 -12.39 2.06 -17.02
N PRO A 39 -11.92 1.09 -16.23
CA PRO A 39 -11.17 -0.04 -16.76
C PRO A 39 -12.07 -0.92 -17.64
N GLU A 40 -11.78 -0.97 -18.93
CA GLU A 40 -12.58 -1.68 -19.93
C GLU A 40 -12.26 -3.19 -20.00
N ARG A 41 -11.16 -3.63 -19.38
CA ARG A 41 -10.67 -5.01 -19.45
C ARG A 41 -10.38 -5.55 -18.05
N ALA A 42 -10.84 -6.78 -17.83
CA ALA A 42 -10.43 -7.54 -16.66
C ALA A 42 -9.00 -8.06 -16.82
N LEU A 43 -8.29 -8.11 -15.70
CA LEU A 43 -6.88 -8.50 -15.58
C LEU A 43 -6.66 -10.02 -15.72
N GLY A 44 -7.74 -10.79 -15.62
CA GLY A 44 -7.75 -12.23 -15.68
C GLY A 44 -8.18 -12.82 -14.35
N ARG A 45 -8.95 -13.91 -14.42
CA ARG A 45 -9.66 -14.47 -13.26
C ARG A 45 -8.75 -14.83 -12.08
N SER A 46 -7.53 -15.29 -12.36
CA SER A 46 -6.54 -15.64 -11.31
C SER A 46 -6.07 -14.42 -10.53
N LEU A 47 -5.77 -13.31 -11.20
CA LEU A 47 -5.26 -12.11 -10.57
C LEU A 47 -6.38 -11.40 -9.79
N ASP A 48 -7.60 -11.40 -10.32
CA ASP A 48 -8.77 -10.86 -9.64
C ASP A 48 -9.03 -11.60 -8.31
N TRP A 49 -8.95 -12.94 -8.31
CA TRP A 49 -9.06 -13.75 -7.09
C TRP A 49 -7.91 -13.53 -6.12
N ALA A 50 -6.68 -13.36 -6.61
CA ALA A 50 -5.53 -13.07 -5.75
C ALA A 50 -5.70 -11.74 -5.01
N LEU A 51 -6.09 -10.67 -5.72
CA LEU A 51 -6.33 -9.35 -5.13
C LEU A 51 -7.51 -9.38 -4.14
N ALA A 52 -8.61 -10.05 -4.50
CA ALA A 52 -9.74 -10.24 -3.60
C ALA A 52 -9.36 -11.05 -2.35
N GLY A 53 -8.55 -12.10 -2.50
CA GLY A 53 -8.04 -12.90 -1.40
C GLY A 53 -7.17 -12.07 -0.45
N MET A 54 -6.26 -11.24 -0.96
CA MET A 54 -5.45 -10.34 -0.13
C MET A 54 -6.31 -9.34 0.65
N LEU A 55 -7.35 -8.76 0.02
CA LEU A 55 -8.32 -7.89 0.69
C LEU A 55 -9.05 -8.63 1.81
N LEU A 56 -9.56 -9.83 1.55
CA LEU A 56 -10.28 -10.62 2.55
C LEU A 56 -9.37 -11.00 3.73
N VAL A 57 -8.13 -11.40 3.47
CA VAL A 57 -7.17 -11.76 4.52
C VAL A 57 -6.84 -10.54 5.40
N SER A 58 -6.69 -9.36 4.82
CA SER A 58 -6.42 -8.15 5.60
C SER A 58 -7.56 -7.76 6.56
N LEU A 59 -8.82 -8.14 6.24
CA LEU A 59 -9.96 -7.92 7.13
C LEU A 59 -9.97 -8.86 8.34
N LEU A 60 -9.22 -9.97 8.31
CA LEU A 60 -9.13 -10.87 9.46
C LEU A 60 -8.53 -10.18 10.69
N ALA A 61 -7.68 -9.17 10.48
CA ALA A 61 -7.12 -8.36 11.57
C ALA A 61 -8.17 -7.55 12.34
N LEU A 62 -9.34 -7.29 11.73
CA LEU A 62 -10.48 -6.60 12.35
C LEU A 62 -11.46 -7.55 13.04
N MET A 63 -11.22 -8.87 12.98
CA MET A 63 -12.09 -9.83 13.66
C MET A 63 -11.96 -9.74 15.18
N PRO A 64 -13.02 -10.11 15.93
CA PRO A 64 -12.93 -10.27 17.37
C PRO A 64 -11.84 -11.29 17.72
N ALA A 65 -11.03 -10.97 18.74
CA ALA A 65 -9.96 -11.84 19.21
C ALA A 65 -10.48 -13.20 19.72
N SER A 66 -11.76 -13.29 20.09
CA SER A 66 -12.40 -14.55 20.51
C SER A 66 -12.64 -15.55 19.38
N MET A 67 -12.61 -15.12 18.11
CA MET A 67 -12.95 -15.97 16.96
C MET A 67 -11.75 -16.72 16.38
N LEU A 68 -10.53 -16.25 16.65
CA LEU A 68 -9.30 -16.78 16.07
C LEU A 68 -8.27 -17.03 17.18
N PRO A 69 -7.53 -18.15 17.13
CA PRO A 69 -6.42 -18.37 18.04
C PRO A 69 -5.37 -17.26 17.84
N TYR A 70 -5.10 -16.51 18.90
CA TYR A 70 -4.07 -15.47 18.93
C TYR A 70 -2.80 -15.97 19.65
N GLY A 71 -1.66 -15.36 19.33
CA GLY A 71 -0.36 -15.81 19.83
C GLY A 71 -0.15 -15.56 21.33
N ALA A 72 0.73 -16.35 21.95
CA ALA A 72 1.07 -16.28 23.37
C ALA A 72 1.52 -14.88 23.82
N TRP A 73 2.14 -14.10 22.92
CA TRP A 73 2.55 -12.71 23.15
C TRP A 73 1.40 -11.83 23.66
N ARG A 74 0.15 -12.09 23.26
CA ARG A 74 -1.00 -11.28 23.66
C ARG A 74 -1.42 -11.57 25.10
N ASN A 75 -1.32 -12.83 25.53
CA ASN A 75 -1.55 -13.20 26.93
C ASN A 75 -0.46 -12.60 27.81
N GLU A 76 0.81 -12.69 27.39
CA GLU A 76 1.91 -12.04 28.11
C GLU A 76 1.73 -10.52 28.19
N ALA A 77 1.30 -9.86 27.11
CA ALA A 77 1.03 -8.42 27.11
C ALA A 77 -0.08 -8.01 28.10
N ILE A 78 -1.15 -8.80 28.22
CA ILE A 78 -2.27 -8.51 29.12
C ILE A 78 -1.92 -8.91 30.56
N ASP A 79 -1.44 -10.13 30.78
CA ASP A 79 -1.25 -10.73 32.10
C ASP A 79 0.02 -10.25 32.80
N VAL A 80 1.12 -10.01 32.06
CA VAL A 80 2.42 -9.61 32.62
C VAL A 80 2.59 -8.10 32.57
N TYR A 81 2.22 -7.46 31.46
CA TYR A 81 2.41 -6.02 31.26
C TYR A 81 1.17 -5.17 31.57
N GLY A 82 0.02 -5.80 31.86
CA GLY A 82 -1.21 -5.08 32.22
C GLY A 82 -1.77 -4.21 31.08
N LEU A 83 -1.39 -4.50 29.83
CA LEU A 83 -1.84 -3.72 28.68
C LEU A 83 -3.31 -4.02 28.37
N ASP A 84 -4.12 -2.97 28.27
CA ASP A 84 -5.52 -3.09 27.82
C ASP A 84 -5.55 -3.21 26.29
N LEU A 85 -5.39 -4.43 25.77
CA LEU A 85 -5.59 -4.71 24.36
C LEU A 85 -7.09 -4.90 24.09
N GLY A 86 -7.68 -3.98 23.33
CA GLY A 86 -9.09 -4.01 22.96
C GLY A 86 -9.54 -5.32 22.30
N TRP A 87 -10.84 -5.56 22.24
CA TRP A 87 -11.44 -6.86 21.86
C TRP A 87 -11.16 -7.36 20.43
N MET A 88 -10.56 -6.57 19.56
CA MET A 88 -10.19 -6.95 18.18
C MET A 88 -8.81 -7.60 18.11
N LEU A 89 -8.54 -8.37 17.05
CA LEU A 89 -7.26 -9.05 16.85
C LEU A 89 -6.09 -8.04 16.71
N ALA A 90 -6.33 -6.94 16.00
CA ALA A 90 -5.39 -5.82 15.89
C ALA A 90 -5.30 -5.00 17.19
N SER A 91 -4.09 -4.60 17.56
CA SER A 91 -3.85 -3.65 18.65
C SER A 91 -4.42 -2.26 18.34
N GLU A 92 -4.32 -1.83 17.09
CA GLU A 92 -4.81 -0.52 16.61
C GLU A 92 -5.76 -0.70 15.41
N PRO A 93 -7.06 -0.98 15.65
CA PRO A 93 -8.00 -1.32 14.58
C PRO A 93 -8.19 -0.20 13.56
N GLN A 94 -8.13 1.06 14.01
CA GLN A 94 -8.26 2.23 13.15
C GLN A 94 -7.12 2.30 12.13
N LYS A 95 -5.90 1.96 12.54
CA LYS A 95 -4.74 1.91 11.65
C LYS A 95 -4.83 0.79 10.64
N VAL A 96 -5.35 -0.36 11.04
CA VAL A 96 -5.63 -1.48 10.12
C VAL A 96 -6.67 -1.07 9.07
N LEU A 97 -7.74 -0.37 9.48
CA LEU A 97 -8.75 0.13 8.54
C LEU A 97 -8.18 1.17 7.57
N GLU A 98 -7.35 2.09 8.06
CA GLU A 98 -6.63 3.08 7.24
C GLU A 98 -5.77 2.37 6.17
N GLN A 99 -4.98 1.38 6.59
CA GLN A 99 -4.16 0.57 5.68
C GLN A 99 -5.00 -0.25 4.69
N PHE A 100 -6.17 -0.75 5.10
CA PHE A 100 -7.10 -1.45 4.21
C PHE A 100 -7.60 -0.54 3.07
N VAL A 101 -7.97 0.70 3.39
CA VAL A 101 -8.36 1.71 2.38
C VAL A 101 -7.20 2.03 1.46
N PHE A 102 -5.98 2.13 2.00
CA PHE A 102 -4.79 2.33 1.17
C PHE A 102 -4.56 1.17 0.21
N MET A 103 -4.69 -0.07 0.68
CA MET A 103 -4.55 -1.26 -0.15
C MET A 103 -5.60 -1.29 -1.27
N LEU A 104 -6.85 -0.93 -0.98
CA LEU A 104 -7.90 -0.80 -1.99
C LEU A 104 -7.52 0.17 -3.11
N GLY A 105 -6.98 1.35 -2.78
CA GLY A 105 -6.58 2.30 -3.81
C GLY A 105 -5.41 1.84 -4.64
N VAL A 106 -4.42 1.18 -4.02
CA VAL A 106 -3.29 0.60 -4.75
C VAL A 106 -3.77 -0.49 -5.72
N PHE A 107 -4.70 -1.34 -5.30
CA PHE A 107 -5.27 -2.39 -6.15
C PHE A 107 -6.13 -1.81 -7.28
N ALA A 108 -6.99 -0.83 -6.98
CA ALA A 108 -7.77 -0.12 -7.99
C ALA A 108 -6.85 0.57 -9.02
N TRP A 109 -5.72 1.11 -8.56
CA TRP A 109 -4.73 1.72 -9.42
C TRP A 109 -4.01 0.74 -10.32
N PHE A 110 -3.56 -0.37 -9.74
CA PHE A 110 -2.94 -1.46 -10.46
C PHE A 110 -3.89 -1.99 -11.55
N TYR A 111 -5.17 -2.15 -11.21
CA TYR A 111 -6.22 -2.54 -12.15
C TYR A 111 -6.36 -1.54 -13.30
N PHE A 112 -6.40 -0.25 -12.98
CA PHE A 112 -6.44 0.82 -13.98
C PHE A 112 -5.23 0.78 -14.93
N LEU A 113 -4.01 0.71 -14.39
CA LEU A 113 -2.77 0.66 -15.18
C LEU A 113 -2.75 -0.52 -16.15
N MET A 114 -3.21 -1.68 -15.70
CA MET A 114 -3.17 -2.90 -16.50
C MET A 114 -4.28 -2.97 -17.54
N SER A 115 -5.43 -2.33 -17.28
CA SER A 115 -6.53 -2.21 -18.25
C SER A 115 -6.19 -1.31 -19.44
N PHE A 116 -5.13 -0.50 -19.36
CA PHE A 116 -4.78 0.46 -20.39
C PHE A 116 -4.40 -0.23 -21.71
N PRO A 117 -5.10 0.07 -22.82
CA PRO A 117 -4.81 -0.52 -24.13
C PRO A 117 -3.55 0.13 -24.72
N LEU A 118 -2.39 -0.39 -24.33
CA LEU A 118 -1.09 0.04 -24.84
C LEU A 118 -0.67 -0.85 -26.02
N THR A 119 -0.22 -0.24 -27.11
CA THR A 119 0.51 -0.95 -28.18
C THR A 119 1.74 -1.65 -27.59
N HIS A 120 2.11 -2.82 -28.12
CA HIS A 120 3.16 -3.68 -27.55
C HIS A 120 4.49 -2.93 -27.32
N SER A 121 4.89 -2.06 -28.26
CA SER A 121 6.11 -1.24 -28.13
C SER A 121 6.00 -0.18 -27.02
N SER A 122 4.84 0.48 -26.89
CA SER A 122 4.59 1.48 -25.84
C SER A 122 4.51 0.85 -24.45
N ARG A 123 3.96 -0.37 -24.34
CA ARG A 123 3.90 -1.11 -23.08
C ARG A 123 5.29 -1.44 -22.54
N ILE A 124 6.21 -1.89 -23.39
CA ILE A 124 7.60 -2.17 -22.99
C ILE A 124 8.30 -0.90 -22.53
N LYS A 125 8.13 0.24 -23.23
CA LYS A 125 8.72 1.52 -22.82
C LYS A 125 8.21 1.99 -21.46
N VAL A 126 6.90 1.89 -21.23
CA VAL A 126 6.28 2.25 -19.94
C VAL A 126 6.75 1.32 -18.82
N LEU A 127 6.80 0.01 -19.08
CA LEU A 127 7.26 -0.97 -18.09
C LEU A 127 8.74 -0.77 -17.75
N ASN A 128 9.61 -0.53 -18.74
CA ASN A 128 11.02 -0.25 -18.52
C ASN A 128 11.22 1.06 -17.73
N ALA A 129 10.45 2.11 -18.04
CA ALA A 129 10.50 3.36 -17.29
C ALA A 129 10.05 3.16 -15.82
N TYR A 130 9.00 2.37 -15.60
CA TYR A 130 8.52 2.01 -14.27
C TYR A 130 9.56 1.20 -13.48
N LEU A 131 10.12 0.15 -14.09
CA LEU A 131 11.17 -0.67 -13.50
C LEU A 131 12.44 0.16 -13.20
N ALA A 132 12.82 1.08 -14.09
CA ALA A 132 13.94 1.98 -13.86
C ALA A 132 13.69 2.91 -12.66
N CYS A 133 12.48 3.50 -12.56
CA CYS A 133 12.10 4.28 -11.37
C CYS A 133 12.19 3.46 -10.08
N MET A 134 11.65 2.23 -10.10
CA MET A 134 11.72 1.32 -8.96
C MET A 134 13.14 0.96 -8.57
N LEU A 135 14.00 0.71 -9.54
CA LEU A 135 15.41 0.41 -9.31
C LEU A 135 16.14 1.61 -8.72
N VAL A 136 15.89 2.82 -9.22
CA VAL A 136 16.46 4.06 -8.65
C VAL A 136 16.00 4.27 -7.21
N LEU A 137 14.73 4.04 -6.91
CA LEU A 137 14.20 4.12 -5.54
C LEU A 137 14.85 3.10 -4.61
N ALA A 138 14.93 1.84 -5.05
CA ALA A 138 15.55 0.76 -4.30
C ALA A 138 17.04 1.03 -4.03
N LEU A 139 17.78 1.49 -5.05
CA LEU A 139 19.18 1.88 -4.90
C LEU A 139 19.33 3.09 -3.96
N GLY A 140 18.46 4.09 -4.06
CA GLY A 140 18.45 5.23 -3.16
C GLY A 140 18.23 4.81 -1.70
N MET A 141 17.30 3.87 -1.45
CA MET A 141 17.09 3.30 -0.13
C MET A 141 18.29 2.49 0.37
N LEU A 142 18.89 1.63 -0.47
CA LEU A 142 20.07 0.84 -0.12
C LEU A 142 21.27 1.73 0.21
N ILE A 143 21.53 2.74 -0.61
CA ILE A 143 22.63 3.70 -0.41
C ILE A 143 22.35 4.54 0.85
N GLY A 144 21.12 5.04 1.03
CA GLY A 144 20.75 5.80 2.22
C GLY A 144 20.92 4.99 3.51
N ASN A 145 20.54 3.71 3.49
CA ASN A 145 20.75 2.79 4.61
C ASN A 145 22.24 2.51 4.85
N ALA A 146 23.02 2.27 3.79
CA ALA A 146 24.47 2.02 3.90
C ALA A 146 25.26 3.25 4.42
N LEU A 147 24.79 4.46 4.12
CA LEU A 147 25.38 5.71 4.58
C LEU A 147 24.86 6.17 5.95
N HIS A 148 24.01 5.37 6.62
CA HIS A 148 23.29 5.76 7.84
C HIS A 148 22.64 7.14 7.73
N CYS A 149 22.21 7.53 6.53
CA CYS A 149 21.54 8.80 6.33
C CYS A 149 20.20 8.74 7.05
N LYS A 150 20.00 9.63 8.03
CA LYS A 150 18.70 9.81 8.66
C LYS A 150 17.68 10.13 7.57
N TYR A 151 16.55 9.43 7.56
CA TYR A 151 15.43 9.79 6.70
C TYR A 151 15.09 11.26 6.95
N PHE A 152 15.23 12.10 5.92
CA PHE A 152 15.05 13.55 6.04
C PHE A 152 13.66 13.92 6.60
N PHE A 153 12.68 13.03 6.41
CA PHE A 153 11.28 13.17 6.89
C PHE A 153 10.96 12.43 8.19
N ALA A 154 11.90 11.71 8.81
CA ALA A 154 11.71 11.05 10.10
C ALA A 154 12.85 11.38 11.07
N PRO A 155 12.94 12.64 11.57
CA PRO A 155 13.95 13.03 12.54
C PRO A 155 13.83 12.33 13.91
N SER A 156 12.70 11.63 14.17
CA SER A 156 12.35 11.06 15.47
C SER A 156 12.13 9.54 15.47
N SER A 157 12.91 8.76 14.71
CA SER A 157 12.93 7.29 14.85
C SER A 157 13.94 6.83 15.93
N THR A 158 13.89 7.44 17.12
CA THR A 158 14.69 7.05 18.29
C THR A 158 13.88 6.31 19.35
N VAL A 159 12.68 5.84 19.02
CA VAL A 159 11.86 5.05 19.93
C VAL A 159 11.79 3.64 19.38
N PHE A 160 12.71 2.80 19.86
CA PHE A 160 12.49 1.36 19.99
C PHE A 160 11.77 1.11 21.31
#